data_AF-A0A535KZF6-F1
#
_entry.id   AF-A0A535KZF6-F1
#
_cell.length_a   1.000
_cell.length_b   1.000
_cell.length_c   1.000
_cell.angle_alpha   90.00
_cell.angle_beta   90.00
_cell.angle_gamma   90.00
#
_symmetry.space_group_name_H-M   'P 1'
#
loop_
_entity.id
_entity.type
_entity.pdbx_description
1 polymer ?
#
loop_
_entity_poly.entity_id
_entity_poly.type
_entity_poly.pdbx_seq_one_letter_code
_entity_poly.pdbx_strand_id
1 'polypeptide(L)' 'MRRGIARTGYDVIGVLVFAVMMFPIYWMVSTALKPGTEILSLTPYWVPNPITFDNFKTAIAV' A
#
# COMPACT_ATOMS: atom_id res chain seq x y z
N MET A 1 -28.45 7.22 24.47
CA MET A 1 -27.36 6.24 24.24
C MET A 1 -27.37 5.56 22.86
N ARG A 2 -28.51 5.20 22.25
CA ARG A 2 -28.57 4.53 20.92
C ARG A 2 -27.89 5.28 19.75
N ARG A 3 -27.87 6.62 19.79
CA ARG A 3 -27.20 7.47 18.78
C ARG A 3 -25.67 7.35 18.76
N GLY A 4 -25.03 6.97 19.88
CA GLY A 4 -23.56 6.83 19.96
C GLY A 4 -23.06 5.58 19.25
N ILE A 5 -23.76 4.46 19.41
CA ILE A 5 -23.42 3.17 18.80
C ILE A 5 -23.49 3.24 17.26
N ALA A 6 -24.51 3.93 16.73
CA ALA A 6 -24.63 4.14 15.29
C ALA A 6 -23.46 4.96 14.73
N ARG A 7 -23.03 6.01 15.44
CA ARG A 7 -21.91 6.88 15.01
C ARG A 7 -20.59 6.11 14.96
N THR A 8 -20.26 5.37 16.02
CA THR A 8 -19.05 4.54 16.04
C THR A 8 -19.07 3.47 14.95
N GLY A 9 -20.25 2.92 14.62
CA GLY A 9 -20.40 2.00 13.49
C GLY A 9 -20.01 2.64 12.16
N TYR A 10 -20.50 3.85 11.86
CA TYR A 10 -20.14 4.57 10.64
C TYR A 10 -18.66 4.96 10.60
N ASP A 11 -18.08 5.38 11.73
CA ASP A 11 -16.66 5.72 11.81
C ASP A 11 -15.78 4.50 11.48
N VAL A 12 -16.09 3.34 12.05
CA VAL A 12 -15.38 2.07 11.76
C VAL A 12 -15.51 1.67 10.29
N ILE A 13 -16.71 1.76 9.73
CA ILE A 13 -16.94 1.46 8.31
C ILE A 13 -16.12 2.42 7.43
N GLY A 14 -16.10 3.71 7.76
CA GLY A 14 -15.30 4.71 7.04
C GLY A 14 -13.81 4.37 7.03
N VAL A 15 -13.26 3.98 8.19
CA VAL A 15 -11.85 3.55 8.30
C VAL A 15 -11.58 2.29 7.49
N LEU A 16 -12.48 1.30 7.50
CA LEU A 16 -12.32 0.08 6.72
C LEU A 16 -12.34 0.37 5.21
N VAL A 17 -13.29 1.19 4.75
CA VAL A 17 -13.39 1.60 3.35
C VAL A 17 -12.12 2.36 2.94
N PHE A 18 -11.64 3.27 3.78
CA PHE A 18 -10.37 3.97 3.55
C PHE A 18 -9.19 3.00 3.43
N ALA A 19 -9.06 2.03 4.33
CA ALA A 19 -7.97 1.04 4.29
C ALA A 19 -7.99 0.22 2.99
N VAL A 20 -9.18 -0.22 2.55
CA VAL A 20 -9.35 -0.96 1.29
C VAL A 20 -8.98 -0.09 0.07
N MET A 21 -9.39 1.18 0.06
CA MET A 21 -9.04 2.11 -1.02
C MET A 21 -7.55 2.46 -1.04
N MET A 22 -6.89 2.49 0.12
CA MET A 22 -5.46 2.77 0.24
C MET A 22 -4.58 1.57 -0.10
N PHE A 23 -5.09 0.35 0.01
CA PHE A 23 -4.37 -0.87 -0.31
C PHE A 23 -3.66 -0.85 -1.69
N PRO A 24 -4.33 -0.52 -2.81
CA PRO A 24 -3.64 -0.48 -4.10
C PRO A 24 -2.53 0.58 -4.16
N ILE A 25 -2.71 1.73 -3.50
CA ILE A 25 -1.68 2.79 -3.46
C ILE A 25 -0.48 2.33 -2.66
N TYR A 26 -0.71 1.73 -1.49
CA TYR A 26 0.34 1.07 -0.70
C TYR A 26 1.11 0.04 -1.54
N TRP A 27 0.38 -0.81 -2.28
CA TRP A 27 1.00 -1.84 -3.12
C TRP A 27 1.88 -1.22 -4.20
N MET A 28 1.42 -0.19 -4.91
CA MET A 28 2.20 0.52 -5.91
C MET A 28 3.49 1.09 -5.34
N VAL A 29 3.42 1.79 -4.20
CA VAL A 29 4.60 2.37 -3.53
C VAL A 29 5.58 1.27 -3.09
N SER A 30 5.08 0.19 -2.49
CA SER A 30 5.89 -0.98 -2.11
C SER A 30 6.60 -1.56 -3.33
N THR A 31 5.89 -1.78 -4.44
CA THR A 31 6.47 -2.34 -5.68
C THR A 31 7.49 -1.42 -6.33
N ALA A 32 7.29 -0.10 -6.31
CA ALA A 32 8.23 0.87 -6.88
C ALA A 32 9.57 0.90 -6.13
N LEU A 33 9.54 0.56 -4.83
CA LEU A 33 10.71 0.53 -3.95
C LEU A 33 11.37 -0.86 -3.82
N LYS A 34 10.83 -1.90 -4.46
CA LYS A 34 11.43 -3.25 -4.49
C LYS A 34 12.60 -3.30 -5.48
N PRO A 35 13.63 -4.12 -5.24
CA PRO A 35 14.63 -4.46 -6.25
C PRO A 35 13.95 -5.02 -7.52
N GLY A 36 14.48 -4.68 -8.70
CA GLY A 36 13.87 -5.08 -9.99
C GLY A 36 13.66 -6.59 -10.15
N THR A 37 14.51 -7.40 -9.52
CA THR A 37 14.39 -8.87 -9.50
C THR A 37 13.19 -9.40 -8.73
N GLU A 38 12.68 -8.63 -7.76
CA GLU A 38 11.59 -9.05 -6.86
C GLU A 38 10.21 -8.54 -7.31
N ILE A 39 10.15 -7.64 -8.30
CA ILE A 39 8.88 -7.09 -8.82
C ILE A 39 8.00 -8.20 -9.44
N LEU A 40 8.62 -9.20 -10.05
CA LEU A 40 7.95 -10.36 -10.66
C LEU A 40 7.97 -11.61 -9.77
N SER A 41 8.40 -11.50 -8.51
CA SER A 41 8.44 -12.65 -7.62
C SER A 41 7.03 -13.13 -7.27
N LEU A 42 6.83 -14.45 -7.29
CA LEU A 42 5.60 -15.11 -6.83
C LEU A 42 5.47 -15.09 -5.30
N THR A 43 6.54 -14.77 -4.58
CA THR A 43 6.50 -14.58 -3.13
C THR A 43 5.98 -13.18 -2.78
N PRO A 44 4.85 -13.08 -2.03
CA PRO A 44 4.30 -11.79 -1.67
C PRO A 44 5.15 -11.14 -0.56
N TYR A 45 5.97 -10.16 -0.94
CA TYR A 45 6.62 -9.26 0.01
C TYR A 45 5.73 -8.05 0.30
N TRP A 46 5.31 -7.91 1.56
CA TRP A 46 4.49 -6.78 2.00
C TRP A 46 5.31 -5.49 2.05
N VAL A 47 6.44 -5.54 2.75
CA VAL A 47 7.38 -4.42 2.89
C VAL A 47 8.62 -4.69 2.03
N PRO A 48 9.08 -3.73 1.20
CA PRO A 48 10.31 -3.88 0.43
C PRO A 48 11.51 -4.00 1.38
N ASN A 49 12.33 -5.03 1.19
CA ASN A 49 13.57 -5.21 1.93
C ASN A 49 14.62 -5.89 1.04
N PRO A 50 15.66 -5.18 0.60
CA PRO A 50 15.98 -3.79 0.92
C PRO A 50 15.06 -2.79 0.19
N ILE A 51 14.93 -1.58 0.76
CA ILE A 51 14.31 -0.44 0.08
C ILE A 51 15.33 0.09 -0.95
N THR A 52 14.94 0.15 -2.22
CA THR A 52 15.79 0.69 -3.29
C THR A 52 15.06 1.76 -4.09
N PHE A 53 15.83 2.65 -4.74
CA PHE A 53 15.31 3.67 -5.65
C PHE A 53 15.75 3.42 -7.11
N ASP A 54 16.25 2.22 -7.39
CA ASP A 54 16.86 1.91 -8.70
C ASP A 54 15.84 1.94 -9.84
N ASN A 55 14.58 1.60 -9.56
CA ASN A 55 13.48 1.75 -10.53
C ASN A 55 13.27 3.23 -10.91
N PHE A 56 13.34 4.15 -9.94
CA PHE A 56 13.23 5.59 -10.20
C PHE A 56 14.44 6.12 -10.97
N LYS A 57 15.65 5.69 -10.60
CA LYS A 57 16.88 6.06 -11.34
C LYS A 57 16.80 5.61 -12.79
N THR A 58 16.39 4.36 -13.02
CA THR A 58 16.21 3.80 -14.37
C THR A 58 15.14 4.55 -15.16
N ALA A 59 14.03 4.95 -14.53
CA ALA A 59 12.94 5.65 -15.21
C ALA A 59 13.27 7.10 -15.60
N ILE A 60 14.18 7.75 -14.87
CA ILE A 60 14.57 9.17 -15.09
C ILE A 60 15.88 9.27 -15.88
N ALA A 61 16.69 8.21 -15.92
CA ALA A 61 17.85 8.12 -16.80
C ALA A 61 17.38 8.12 -18.26
N VAL A 62 17.39 9.31 -18.88
CA VAL A 62 17.17 9.54 -20.32
C VAL A 62 18.37 9.07 -21.12
#